data_AF-A0A442UIT6-F1
#
_entry.id   AF-A0A442UIT6-F1
#
_cell.length_a   1.000
_cell.length_b   1.000
_cell.length_c   1.000
_cell.angle_alpha   90.00
_cell.angle_beta   90.00
_cell.angle_gamma   90.00
#
_symmetry.space_group_name_H-M   'P 1'
#
loop_
_entity.id
_entity.type
_entity.pdbx_description
1 polymer ?
#
loop_
_entity_poly.entity_id
_entity_poly.type
_entity_poly.pdbx_seq_one_letter_code
_entity_poly.pdbx_strand_id
1 'polypeptide(L)' 'MSGTQENGDNADWVEWNGGECPVTTGTLIDVELRHGQKLGHLFGSEVDWRHDVMDDDIIAYRIHKES' A
#
# COMPACT_ATOMS: atom_id res chain seq x y z
N MET A 1 -9.64 32.79 -0.99
CA MET A 1 -8.70 31.96 -0.21
C MET A 1 -9.31 30.57 -0.13
N SER A 2 -9.15 29.78 -1.19
CA SER A 2 -9.67 28.41 -1.20
C SER A 2 -8.76 27.58 -0.32
N GLY A 3 -9.23 27.30 0.90
CA GLY A 3 -8.62 26.29 1.74
C GLY A 3 -8.85 24.94 1.07
N THR A 4 -7.81 24.42 0.42
CA THR A 4 -7.78 22.99 0.12
C THR A 4 -7.55 22.32 1.46
N GLN A 5 -8.63 21.78 2.02
CA GLN A 5 -8.60 20.89 3.16
C GLN A 5 -7.65 19.75 2.81
N GLU A 6 -6.48 19.71 3.46
CA GLU A 6 -5.56 18.59 3.43
C GLU A 6 -6.30 17.42 4.09
N ASN A 7 -7.03 16.65 3.27
CA ASN A 7 -7.77 15.49 3.71
C ASN A 7 -6.80 14.50 4.37
N GLY A 8 -7.13 14.12 5.60
CA GLY A 8 -6.39 13.16 6.43
C GLY A 8 -6.47 11.72 5.93
N ASP A 9 -6.25 11.48 4.64
CA ASP A 9 -6.19 10.14 4.02
C ASP A 9 -4.78 9.53 4.10
N ASN A 10 -3.83 10.24 4.69
CA ASN A 10 -2.40 9.92 4.70
C ASN A 10 -1.93 9.16 5.96
N ALA A 11 -2.82 8.77 6.86
CA ALA A 11 -2.42 8.46 8.23
C ALA A 11 -1.60 7.17 8.41
N ASP A 12 -1.67 6.19 7.49
CA ASP A 12 -1.06 4.87 7.70
C ASP A 12 -0.45 4.23 6.43
N TRP A 13 -0.14 5.01 5.39
CA TRP A 13 0.59 4.49 4.23
C TRP A 13 2.08 4.43 4.52
N VAL A 14 2.68 3.27 4.25
CA VAL A 14 4.12 3.00 4.36
C VAL A 14 4.67 2.92 2.94
N GLU A 15 5.66 3.76 2.64
CA GLU A 15 6.40 3.71 1.37
C GLU A 15 7.17 2.39 1.26
N TRP A 16 7.05 1.72 0.12
CA TRP A 16 7.70 0.45 -0.16
C TRP A 16 8.76 0.63 -1.26
N ASN A 17 9.99 0.24 -0.94
CA ASN A 17 11.14 0.36 -1.83
C ASN A 17 11.73 -1.01 -2.24
N GLY A 18 10.97 -2.10 -2.02
CA GLY A 18 11.41 -3.48 -2.24
C GLY A 18 12.09 -4.13 -1.02
N GLY A 19 12.24 -5.46 -1.07
CA GLY A 19 12.81 -6.26 0.01
C GLY A 19 12.02 -7.55 0.25
N GLU A 20 12.12 -8.09 1.46
CA GLU A 20 11.27 -9.20 1.90
C GLU A 20 9.85 -8.70 2.22
N CYS A 21 8.83 -9.54 1.99
CA CYS A 21 7.44 -9.22 2.32
C CYS A 21 7.34 -8.65 3.75
N PRO A 22 6.88 -7.40 3.93
CA PRO A 22 6.94 -6.70 5.22
C PRO A 22 5.77 -7.04 6.14
N VAL A 23 4.82 -7.86 5.69
CA VAL A 23 3.59 -8.18 6.41
C VAL A 23 3.48 -9.65 6.75
N THR A 24 2.86 -9.94 7.89
CA THR A 24 2.58 -11.32 8.31
C THR A 24 1.47 -11.94 7.46
N THR A 25 1.47 -13.27 7.35
CA THR A 25 0.39 -14.00 6.69
C THR A 25 -0.96 -13.68 7.33
N GLY A 26 -1.98 -13.41 6.50
CA GLY A 26 -3.33 -13.07 6.96
C GLY A 26 -3.56 -11.59 7.29
N THR A 27 -2.54 -10.73 7.21
CA THR A 27 -2.71 -9.28 7.37
C THR A 27 -3.50 -8.70 6.20
N LEU A 28 -4.59 -8.01 6.50
CA LEU A 28 -5.36 -7.27 5.51
C LEU A 28 -4.67 -5.93 5.21
N ILE A 29 -4.49 -5.62 3.93
CA ILE A 29 -3.78 -4.43 3.46
C ILE A 29 -4.49 -3.75 2.30
N ASP A 30 -4.10 -2.50 2.06
CA ASP A 30 -4.23 -1.83 0.77
C ASP A 30 -2.84 -1.56 0.19
N VAL A 31 -2.75 -1.45 -1.13
CA VAL A 31 -1.51 -1.17 -1.86
C VAL A 31 -1.71 -0.04 -2.87
N GLU A 32 -0.66 0.71 -3.12
CA GLU A 32 -0.53 1.68 -4.21
C GLU A 32 0.53 1.17 -5.18
N LEU A 33 0.14 1.03 -6.45
CA LEU A 33 1.03 0.60 -7.52
C LEU A 33 1.77 1.79 -8.12
N ARG A 34 2.93 1.56 -8.73
CA ARG A 34 3.76 2.58 -9.36
C ARG A 34 2.99 3.41 -10.38
N HIS A 35 2.08 2.78 -11.12
CA HIS A 35 1.22 3.45 -12.10
C HIS A 35 0.05 4.24 -11.47
N GLY A 36 0.00 4.36 -10.14
CA GLY A 36 -0.94 5.19 -9.37
C GLY A 36 -2.28 4.53 -9.01
N GLN A 37 -2.52 3.27 -9.40
CA GLN A 37 -3.72 2.56 -8.97
C GLN A 37 -3.60 2.12 -7.52
N LYS A 38 -4.71 2.26 -6.79
CA LYS A 38 -4.84 1.76 -5.41
C LYS A 38 -5.75 0.53 -5.41
N LEU A 39 -5.28 -0.55 -4.80
CA LEU A 39 -6.04 -1.76 -4.56
C LEU A 39 -6.21 -1.95 -3.06
N GLY A 40 -7.32 -2.53 -2.60
CA GLY A 40 -7.61 -2.61 -1.17
C GLY A 40 -8.33 -3.86 -0.73
N HIS A 41 -8.32 -4.07 0.59
CA HIS A 41 -8.84 -5.27 1.27
C HIS A 41 -8.23 -6.57 0.71
N LEU A 42 -6.91 -6.56 0.50
CA LEU A 42 -6.15 -7.72 0.04
C LEU A 42 -5.45 -8.39 1.22
N PHE A 43 -5.23 -9.70 1.17
CA PHE A 43 -4.29 -10.30 2.10
C PHE A 43 -2.86 -10.06 1.63
N GLY A 44 -1.96 -9.70 2.54
CA GLY A 44 -0.54 -9.48 2.24
C GLY A 44 0.15 -10.67 1.58
N SER A 45 -0.38 -11.88 1.77
CA SER A 45 0.09 -13.11 1.13
C SER A 45 -0.43 -13.32 -0.31
N GLU A 46 -1.40 -12.53 -0.77
CA GLU A 46 -2.02 -12.63 -2.10
C GLU A 46 -1.45 -11.65 -3.13
N VAL A 47 -0.61 -10.71 -2.68
CA VAL A 47 0.03 -9.72 -3.54
C VAL A 47 1.49 -10.09 -3.82
N ASP A 48 2.01 -9.55 -4.92
CA ASP A 48 3.40 -9.71 -5.30
C ASP A 48 4.24 -8.56 -4.74
N TRP A 49 5.14 -8.87 -3.80
CA TRP A 49 6.03 -7.88 -3.17
C TRP A 49 7.30 -7.59 -3.96
N ARG A 50 7.46 -8.21 -5.15
CA ARG A 50 8.55 -7.86 -6.06
C ARG A 50 8.50 -6.37 -6.40
N HIS A 51 9.68 -5.79 -6.57
CA HIS A 51 9.89 -4.40 -6.93
C HIS A 51 10.96 -4.36 -8.02
N ASP A 52 10.60 -4.87 -9.21
CA ASP A 52 11.50 -5.07 -10.36
C ASP A 52 11.40 -3.93 -11.39
N VAL A 53 10.93 -2.76 -10.95
CA VAL A 53 10.77 -1.52 -11.71
C VAL A 53 9.70 -1.66 -12.80
N MET A 54 8.67 -2.45 -12.51
CA MET A 54 7.50 -2.62 -13.36
C MET A 54 6.38 -1.66 -12.95
N ASP A 55 5.43 -1.43 -13.87
CA ASP A 55 4.30 -0.52 -13.64
C ASP A 55 3.40 -1.01 -12.49
N ASP A 56 3.28 -2.32 -12.34
CA ASP A 56 2.47 -2.99 -11.31
C ASP A 56 3.24 -3.18 -9.98
N ASP A 57 4.45 -2.62 -9.86
CA ASP A 57 5.20 -2.63 -8.59
C ASP A 57 4.39 -1.94 -7.50
N ILE A 58 4.29 -2.56 -6.33
CA ILE A 58 3.81 -1.88 -5.13
C ILE A 58 4.85 -0.81 -4.76
N ILE A 59 4.41 0.43 -4.52
CA ILE A 59 5.26 1.55 -4.07
C ILE A 59 4.86 2.08 -2.69
N ALA A 60 3.67 1.71 -2.21
CA ALA A 60 3.25 1.93 -0.84
C ALA A 60 2.18 0.92 -0.43
N TYR A 61 2.03 0.68 0.86
CA TYR A 61 0.98 -0.17 1.41
C TYR A 61 0.44 0.39 2.72
N ARG A 62 -0.78 0.00 3.08
CA ARG A 62 -1.42 0.35 4.35
C ARG A 62 -1.91 -0.92 5.02
N ILE A 63 -1.60 -1.10 6.29
CA ILE A 63 -2.09 -2.24 7.09
C ILE A 63 -3.41 -1.84 7.76
N HIS A 64 -4.43 -2.70 7.65
CA HIS A 64 -5.64 -2.57 8.44
C HIS A 64 -5.46 -3.20 9.81
N LYS A 65 -5.93 -2.53 10.86
CA LYS A 65 -5.97 -3.11 12.20
C LYS A 65 -7.07 -4.17 12.24
N GLU A 66 -6.72 -5.37 12.70
CA GLU A 66 -7.72 -6.37 13.06
C GLU A 66 -8.63 -5.78 14.16
N SER A 67 -9.94 -5.90 13.98
CA SER A 67 -10.96 -5.30 14.86
C SER A 67 -11.15 -6.09 16.14
#